data_AF-A0A258B5I7-F1
#
_entry.id   AF-A0A258B5I7-F1
#
_cell.length_a   1.000
_cell.length_b   1.000
_cell.length_c   1.000
_cell.angle_alpha   90.00
_cell.angle_beta   90.00
_cell.angle_gamma   90.00
#
_symmetry.space_group_name_H-M   'P 1'
#
loop_
_entity.id
_entity.type
_entity.pdbx_description
1 polymer ?
#
loop_
_entity_poly.entity_id
_entity_poly.type
_entity_poly.pdbx_seq_one_letter_code
_entity_poly.pdbx_strand_id
1 'polypeptide(L)'
;MRAKVFEIVMLVGGLFASLLPLGLSVYLVNEQGLALEHAMVQSYAQDAMRRSNATADQVLKAFDKLTAIEQGEGECGPKGLAELHRLDLGSSYIQGVGKLKG
;
A
#
# COMPACT_ATOMS: atom_id res chain seq x y z
N MET A 1 -39.89 19.23 -49.74
CA MET A 1 -39.58 19.51 -48.32
C MET A 1 -39.45 18.25 -47.48
N ARG A 2 -40.44 17.34 -47.49
CA ARG A 2 -40.43 16.09 -46.67
C ARG A 2 -39.21 15.17 -46.86
N ALA A 3 -38.72 15.00 -48.10
CA ALA A 3 -37.56 14.15 -48.36
C ALA A 3 -36.26 14.66 -47.72
N LYS A 4 -36.01 15.98 -47.76
CA LYS A 4 -34.84 16.60 -47.12
C LYS A 4 -34.90 16.52 -45.59
N VAL A 5 -36.10 16.60 -45.02
CA VAL A 5 -36.30 16.44 -43.57
C VAL A 5 -35.96 15.01 -43.13
N PHE A 6 -36.37 14.00 -43.90
CA PHE A 6 -36.07 12.59 -43.61
C PHE A 6 -34.56 12.30 -43.63
N GLU A 7 -33.85 12.84 -44.62
CA GLU A 7 -32.40 12.68 -44.78
C GLU A 7 -31.62 13.30 -43.60
N ILE A 8 -32.02 14.50 -43.16
CA ILE A 8 -31.42 15.17 -41.99
C ILE A 8 -31.65 14.36 -40.71
N VAL A 9 -32.86 13.82 -40.51
CA VAL A 9 -33.17 13.01 -39.31
C VAL A 9 -32.34 11.75 -39.26
N MET A 10 -32.13 11.06 -40.39
CA MET A 10 -31.26 9.88 -40.47
C MET A 10 -29.81 10.21 -40.13
N LEU A 11 -29.30 11.33 -40.65
CA LEU A 11 -27.92 11.75 -40.45
C LEU A 11 -27.66 12.15 -38.99
N VAL A 12 -28.56 12.93 -38.40
CA VAL A 12 -28.49 13.31 -36.98
C VAL A 12 -28.68 12.11 -36.08
N GLY A 13 -29.63 11.22 -36.40
CA GLY A 13 -29.86 9.99 -35.64
C GLY A 13 -28.65 9.06 -35.63
N GLY A 14 -28.00 8.86 -36.78
CA GLY A 14 -26.76 8.08 -36.87
C GLY A 14 -25.58 8.71 -36.11
N LEU A 15 -25.48 10.04 -36.14
CA LEU A 15 -24.46 10.77 -35.38
C LEU A 15 -24.68 10.60 -33.86
N PHE A 16 -25.90 10.76 -33.38
CA PHE A 16 -26.22 10.56 -31.96
C PHE A 16 -26.03 9.10 -31.54
N ALA A 17 -26.42 8.14 -32.38
CA ALA A 17 -26.26 6.72 -32.07
C ALA A 17 -24.79 6.31 -31.88
N SER A 18 -23.85 6.98 -32.55
CA SER A 18 -22.42 6.72 -32.43
C SER A 18 -21.73 7.54 -31.34
N LEU A 19 -22.07 8.81 -31.17
CA LEU A 19 -21.41 9.71 -30.20
C LEU A 19 -21.90 9.53 -28.77
N LEU A 20 -23.17 9.18 -28.57
CA LEU A 20 -23.76 9.03 -27.24
C LEU A 20 -23.09 7.92 -26.39
N PRO A 21 -22.85 6.69 -26.89
CA PRO A 21 -22.15 5.67 -26.10
C PRO A 21 -20.69 6.05 -25.79
N LEU A 22 -20.03 6.79 -26.69
CA LEU A 22 -18.66 7.29 -26.45
C LEU A 22 -18.64 8.32 -25.31
N GLY A 23 -19.54 9.31 -25.36
CA GLY A 23 -19.67 10.31 -24.30
C GLY A 23 -20.03 9.70 -22.95
N LEU A 24 -20.95 8.73 -22.96
CA LEU A 24 -21.34 7.99 -21.76
C LEU A 24 -20.16 7.19 -21.17
N SER A 25 -19.35 6.55 -22.02
CA SER A 25 -18.18 5.80 -21.58
C SER A 25 -17.15 6.71 -20.90
N VAL A 26 -16.88 7.88 -21.47
CA VAL A 26 -15.96 8.87 -20.88
C VAL A 26 -16.50 9.39 -19.55
N TYR A 27 -17.80 9.68 -19.47
CA TYR A 27 -18.43 10.12 -18.23
C TYR A 27 -18.29 9.07 -17.11
N LEU A 28 -18.60 7.81 -17.42
CA LEU A 28 -18.51 6.70 -16.46
C LEU A 28 -17.07 6.43 -16.02
N VAL A 29 -16.11 6.48 -16.94
CA VAL A 29 -14.68 6.31 -16.62
C VAL A 29 -14.19 7.42 -15.70
N ASN A 30 -14.67 8.65 -15.88
CA ASN A 30 -14.24 9.75 -15.03
C ASN A 30 -14.75 9.60 -13.58
N GLU A 31 -16.01 9.19 -13.40
CA GLU A 31 -16.55 8.93 -12.06
C GLU A 31 -15.88 7.72 -11.39
N GLN A 32 -15.72 6.63 -12.13
CA GLN A 32 -15.17 5.40 -11.57
C GLN A 32 -13.66 5.48 -11.37
N GLY A 33 -12.95 6.18 -12.27
CA GLY A 33 -11.50 6.33 -12.25
C GLY A 33 -11.02 7.08 -11.00
N LEU A 34 -11.66 8.20 -10.66
CA LEU A 34 -11.31 8.97 -9.47
C LEU A 34 -11.53 8.17 -8.18
N ALA A 35 -12.66 7.46 -8.08
CA ALA A 35 -12.93 6.62 -6.91
C ALA A 35 -11.88 5.51 -6.75
N LEU A 36 -11.46 4.90 -7.86
CA LEU A 36 -10.49 3.81 -7.87
C LEU A 36 -9.07 4.31 -7.57
N GLU A 37 -8.70 5.48 -8.09
CA GLU A 37 -7.45 6.16 -7.77
C GLU A 37 -7.37 6.52 -6.28
N HIS A 38 -8.44 7.10 -5.71
CA HIS A 38 -8.50 7.39 -4.28
C HIS A 38 -8.39 6.12 -3.42
N ALA A 39 -9.10 5.05 -3.78
CA ALA A 39 -9.00 3.78 -3.08
C ALA A 39 -7.59 3.21 -3.10
N MET A 40 -6.91 3.31 -4.25
CA MET A 40 -5.54 2.85 -4.41
C MET A 40 -4.58 3.67 -3.54
N VAL A 41 -4.64 5.00 -3.61
CA VAL A 41 -3.79 5.89 -2.78
C VAL A 41 -4.02 5.62 -1.29
N GLN A 42 -5.28 5.46 -0.88
CA GLN A 42 -5.62 5.15 0.51
C GLN A 42 -5.04 3.79 0.94
N SER A 43 -5.11 2.77 0.09
CA SER A 43 -4.53 1.45 0.38
C SER A 43 -3.02 1.52 0.55
N TYR A 44 -2.31 2.29 -0.28
CA TYR A 44 -0.87 2.49 -0.15
C TYR A 44 -0.51 3.22 1.14
N ALA A 45 -1.25 4.28 1.47
CA ALA A 45 -1.06 5.01 2.72
C ALA A 45 -1.28 4.11 3.95
N GLN A 46 -2.32 3.28 3.93
CA GLN A 46 -2.61 2.32 4.99
C GLN A 46 -1.51 1.26 5.10
N ASP A 47 -1.02 0.72 3.99
CA ASP A 47 0.06 -0.27 4.03
C ASP A 47 1.37 0.33 4.56
N ALA A 48 1.72 1.54 4.12
CA ALA A 48 2.88 2.26 4.64
C ALA A 48 2.78 2.47 6.16
N MET A 49 1.62 2.93 6.65
CA MET A 49 1.39 3.10 8.08
C MET A 49 1.44 1.77 8.85
N ARG A 50 0.84 0.71 8.30
CA ARG A 50 0.84 -0.64 8.88
C ARG A 50 2.27 -1.16 9.03
N ARG A 51 3.09 -1.02 7.97
CA ARG A 51 4.50 -1.45 7.99
C ARG A 51 5.32 -0.62 8.98
N SER A 52 5.15 0.69 9.00
CA SER A 52 5.82 1.56 9.98
C SER A 52 5.50 1.18 11.41
N ASN A 53 4.22 0.95 11.73
CA ASN A 53 3.82 0.50 13.07
C ASN A 53 4.39 -0.88 13.40
N ALA A 54 4.39 -1.82 12.45
CA ALA A 54 4.97 -3.14 12.65
C ALA A 54 6.49 -3.08 12.88
N THR A 55 7.20 -2.21 12.17
CA THR A 55 8.63 -1.96 12.40
C THR A 55 8.86 -1.41 13.80
N ALA A 56 8.09 -0.39 14.21
CA ALA A 56 8.23 0.21 15.55
C ALA A 56 7.99 -0.82 16.66
N ASP A 57 6.97 -1.66 16.52
CA ASP A 57 6.68 -2.75 17.45
C ASP A 57 7.80 -3.82 17.48
N GLN A 58 8.35 -4.20 16.32
CA GLN A 58 9.50 -5.12 16.25
C GLN A 58 10.73 -4.53 16.94
N VAL A 59 11.02 -3.25 16.72
CA VAL A 59 12.14 -2.55 17.36
C VAL A 59 11.98 -2.52 18.88
N LEU A 60 10.81 -2.14 19.39
CA LEU A 60 10.54 -2.10 20.83
C LEU A 60 10.69 -3.48 21.46
N LYS A 61 10.09 -4.52 20.85
CA LYS A 61 10.22 -5.91 21.32
C LYS A 61 11.66 -6.41 21.28
N ALA A 62 12.44 -6.03 20.28
CA ALA A 62 13.84 -6.39 20.18
C ALA A 62 14.65 -5.74 21.31
N PHE A 63 14.41 -4.45 21.60
CA PHE A 63 15.06 -3.75 22.70
C PHE A 63 14.68 -4.33 24.07
N ASP A 64 13.41 -4.64 24.31
CA ASP A 64 12.96 -5.27 25.57
C ASP A 64 13.67 -6.62 25.81
N LYS A 65 13.79 -7.44 24.76
CA LYS A 65 14.52 -8.72 24.83
C LYS A 65 16.01 -8.51 25.06
N LEU A 66 16.62 -7.55 24.39
CA LEU A 66 18.07 -7.30 24.48
C LEU A 66 18.46 -6.69 25.82
N THR A 67 17.61 -5.83 26.40
CA THR A 67 17.82 -5.26 27.74
C THR A 67 17.62 -6.30 28.84
N ALA A 68 16.73 -7.27 28.67
CA ALA A 68 16.56 -8.38 29.61
C ALA A 68 17.78 -9.33 29.71
N ILE A 69 18.68 -9.31 28.73
CA ILE A 69 19.86 -10.20 28.68
C ILE A 69 21.00 -9.70 29.59
N GLU A 70 21.01 -8.44 30.00
CA GLU A 70 22.02 -7.90 30.93
C GLU A 70 21.66 -8.14 32.40
N GLN A 71 22.11 -9.28 32.97
CA GLN A 71 22.58 -9.36 34.38
C GLN A 71 23.59 -10.50 34.65
N GLY A 72 23.75 -11.51 33.78
CA GLY A 72 24.48 -12.74 34.15
C GLY A 72 25.73 -13.13 33.33
N GLU A 73 25.61 -13.26 32.00
CA GLU A 73 26.63 -13.93 31.14
C GLU A 73 27.26 -13.02 30.07
N GLY A 74 26.95 -11.72 30.08
CA GLY A 74 27.43 -10.75 29.09
C GLY A 74 26.62 -10.78 27.79
N GLU A 75 26.43 -9.60 27.22
CA GLU A 75 25.64 -9.37 25.99
C GLU A 75 26.21 -10.10 24.77
N CYS A 76 27.52 -10.36 24.78
CA CYS A 76 28.25 -11.11 23.76
C CYS A 76 28.49 -12.58 24.14
N GLY A 77 27.88 -13.07 25.23
CA GLY A 77 27.93 -14.48 25.62
C GLY A 77 27.05 -15.35 24.70
N PRO A 78 27.14 -16.70 24.81
CA PRO A 78 26.39 -17.62 23.96
C PRO A 78 24.88 -17.41 24.00
N LYS A 79 24.31 -17.02 25.15
CA LYS A 79 22.88 -16.67 25.29
C LYS A 79 22.52 -15.37 24.56
N GLY A 80 23.36 -14.34 24.65
CA GLY A 80 23.14 -13.08 23.96
C GLY A 80 23.22 -13.23 22.44
N LEU A 81 24.21 -13.97 21.95
CA LEU A 81 24.35 -14.33 20.53
C LEU A 81 23.16 -15.15 20.01
N ALA A 82 22.66 -16.12 20.79
CA ALA A 82 21.49 -16.90 20.42
C ALA A 82 20.23 -16.03 20.28
N GLU A 83 20.02 -15.05 21.15
CA GLU A 83 18.88 -14.14 21.03
C GLU A 83 19.05 -13.11 19.92
N LEU A 84 20.25 -12.61 19.66
CA LEU A 84 20.53 -11.79 18.48
C LEU A 84 20.18 -12.55 17.19
N HIS A 85 20.57 -13.82 17.10
CA HIS A 85 20.25 -14.68 15.96
C HIS A 85 18.74 -14.93 15.83
N ARG A 86 18.06 -15.14 16.96
CA ARG A 86 16.60 -15.33 16.98
C ARG A 86 15.83 -14.06 16.60
N LEU A 87 16.35 -12.89 17.00
CA LEU A 87 15.80 -11.59 16.60
C LEU A 87 16.02 -11.32 15.11
N ASP A 88 17.19 -11.63 14.57
CA ASP A 88 17.49 -11.51 13.14
C ASP A 88 16.54 -12.39 12.31
N LEU A 89 16.47 -13.70 12.62
CA LEU A 89 15.60 -14.64 11.90
C LEU A 89 14.09 -14.38 12.08
N GLY A 90 13.69 -13.80 13.20
CA GLY A 90 12.29 -13.53 13.53
C GLY A 90 11.77 -12.18 13.03
N SER A 91 12.64 -11.35 12.46
CA SER A 91 12.30 -10.00 12.04
C SER A 91 11.91 -9.94 10.57
N SER A 92 10.82 -9.24 10.29
CA SER A 92 10.34 -9.03 8.90
C SER A 92 10.64 -7.64 8.37
N TYR A 93 10.89 -6.69 9.27
CA TYR A 93 11.07 -5.28 8.93
C TYR A 93 12.37 -4.65 9.46
N ILE A 94 13.14 -5.40 10.27
CA ILE A 94 14.45 -4.99 10.78
C ILE A 94 15.48 -6.07 10.44
N GLN A 95 16.70 -5.66 10.04
CA GLN A 95 17.78 -6.56 9.62
C GLN A 95 18.72 -6.96 10.76
N GLY A 96 18.55 -6.37 11.94
CA GLY A 96 19.45 -6.62 13.06
C GLY A 96 19.35 -5.51 14.09
N VAL A 97 19.56 -5.87 15.35
CA VAL A 97 19.62 -4.95 16.49
C VAL A 97 20.85 -5.31 17.29
N GLY A 98 21.59 -4.32 17.78
CA GLY A 98 22.78 -4.53 18.57
C GLY A 98 22.85 -3.56 19.74
N LYS A 99 23.62 -3.91 20.76
CA LYS A 99 23.90 -3.05 21.90
C LYS A 99 25.38 -2.69 21.92
N LEU A 100 25.67 -1.41 22.03
CA LEU A 100 27.02 -0.86 22.10
C LEU A 100 27.33 -0.56 23.56
N LYS A 101 28.46 -1.07 24.07
CA LYS A 101 28.98 -0.80 25.41
C LYS A 101 30.42 -0.29 25.26
N GLY A 102 30.71 0.84 25.90
CA GLY A 102 32.03 1.50 25.93
C GLY A 102 32.51 1.72 27.34
#